data_AF-A0A9Q0CAN1-F1
#
_entry.id   AF-A0A9Q0CAN1-F1
#
_cell.length_a   1.000
_cell.length_b   1.000
_cell.length_c   1.000
_cell.angle_alpha   90.00
_cell.angle_beta   90.00
_cell.angle_gamma   90.00
#
_symmetry.space_group_name_H-M   'P 1'
#
loop_
_entity.id
_entity.type
_entity.pdbx_description
1 polymer ?
#
loop_
_entity_poly.entity_id
_entity_poly.type
_entity_poly.pdbx_seq_one_letter_code
_entity_poly.pdbx_strand_id
1 'polypeptide(L)'
;MDNTYSSRENSSDPREILHMGTEYLSKRLYQLCTQEDITLAKMLVRPVNIFLWDEAMTKQTILTEEKYGSVRREYIVCGADNSWSAEFQRSMVEKSPGTEMREIDGADHMLMLSKPKDLVHHLMNIATKYA
;
A
#
# COMPACT_ATOMS: atom_id res chain seq x y z
N MET A 1 -18.49 4.96 -1.94
CA MET A 1 -17.41 4.51 -2.84
C MET A 1 -17.89 3.27 -3.55
N ASP A 2 -17.42 3.02 -4.76
CA ASP A 2 -17.92 2.02 -5.72
C ASP A 2 -17.16 0.67 -5.68
N ASN A 3 -16.24 0.49 -4.72
CA ASN A 3 -15.66 -0.81 -4.44
C ASN A 3 -16.74 -1.82 -4.04
N THR A 4 -16.63 -3.04 -4.52
CA THR A 4 -17.52 -4.15 -4.16
C THR A 4 -16.72 -5.35 -3.66
N TYR A 5 -17.40 -6.29 -3.01
CA TYR A 5 -16.78 -7.48 -2.44
C TYR A 5 -17.52 -8.74 -2.91
N SER A 6 -16.78 -9.84 -3.05
CA SER A 6 -17.35 -11.17 -3.28
C SER A 6 -16.59 -12.25 -2.49
N SER A 7 -17.16 -13.44 -2.40
CA SER A 7 -16.50 -14.62 -1.83
C SER A 7 -15.97 -15.55 -2.92
N ARG A 8 -15.02 -16.42 -2.57
CA ARG A 8 -14.70 -17.59 -3.40
C ARG A 8 -15.84 -18.61 -3.31
N GLU A 9 -16.04 -19.43 -4.34
CA GLU A 9 -16.99 -20.54 -4.26
C GLU A 9 -16.67 -21.43 -3.05
N ASN A 10 -17.69 -21.70 -2.22
CA ASN A 10 -17.61 -22.43 -0.95
C ASN A 10 -16.92 -21.71 0.23
N SER A 11 -16.64 -20.40 0.11
CA SER A 11 -16.20 -19.57 1.24
C SER A 11 -17.40 -19.02 2.00
N SER A 12 -17.37 -19.12 3.33
CA SER A 12 -18.40 -18.55 4.21
C SER A 12 -18.22 -17.05 4.47
N ASP A 13 -17.08 -16.46 4.06
CA ASP A 13 -16.84 -15.01 4.22
C ASP A 13 -17.15 -14.24 2.93
N PRO A 14 -18.17 -13.35 2.93
CA PRO A 14 -18.53 -12.57 1.74
C PRO A 14 -17.52 -11.48 1.36
N ARG A 15 -16.43 -11.26 2.13
CA ARG A 15 -15.46 -10.17 1.94
C ARG A 15 -14.06 -10.65 1.54
N GLU A 16 -13.95 -11.83 0.97
CA GLU A 16 -12.65 -12.40 0.63
C GLU A 16 -12.00 -11.69 -0.58
N ILE A 17 -12.79 -11.32 -1.58
CA ILE A 17 -12.32 -10.73 -2.85
C ILE A 17 -12.80 -9.28 -2.94
N LEU A 18 -11.87 -8.34 -3.05
CA LEU A 18 -12.12 -6.93 -3.31
C LEU A 18 -12.11 -6.66 -4.81
N HIS A 19 -13.16 -6.01 -5.30
CA HIS A 19 -13.25 -5.43 -6.63
C HIS A 19 -13.10 -3.93 -6.51
N MET A 20 -11.99 -3.38 -7.02
CA MET A 20 -11.76 -1.95 -6.99
C MET A 20 -12.62 -1.25 -8.05
N GLY A 21 -13.43 -0.31 -7.60
CA GLY A 21 -14.27 0.52 -8.46
C GLY A 21 -13.47 1.61 -9.18
N THR A 22 -13.96 2.03 -10.34
CA THR A 22 -13.25 2.99 -11.20
C THR A 22 -13.24 4.40 -10.59
N GLU A 23 -14.27 4.79 -9.83
CA GLU A 23 -14.30 6.06 -9.11
C GLU A 23 -13.34 6.04 -7.93
N TYR A 24 -13.27 4.92 -7.21
CA TYR A 24 -12.30 4.72 -6.13
C TYR A 24 -10.86 4.84 -6.63
N LEU A 25 -10.53 4.14 -7.73
CA LEU A 25 -9.20 4.24 -8.35
C LEU A 25 -8.85 5.70 -8.66
N SER A 26 -9.72 6.41 -9.37
CA SER A 26 -9.46 7.79 -9.79
C SER A 26 -9.38 8.80 -8.63
N LYS A 27 -10.22 8.67 -7.60
CA LYS A 27 -10.35 9.68 -6.54
C LYS A 27 -9.50 9.41 -5.30
N ARG A 28 -9.09 8.16 -5.09
CA ARG A 28 -8.42 7.73 -3.85
C ARG A 28 -7.03 7.16 -4.06
N LEU A 29 -6.77 6.51 -5.19
CA LEU A 29 -5.45 5.91 -5.45
C LEU A 29 -4.61 6.77 -6.42
N TYR A 30 -5.21 7.24 -7.51
CA TYR A 30 -4.53 7.92 -8.63
C TYR A 30 -4.85 9.42 -8.73
N GLN A 31 -5.28 10.06 -7.64
CA GLN A 31 -5.80 11.44 -7.68
C GLN A 31 -4.77 12.49 -8.09
N LEU A 32 -3.47 12.19 -8.03
CA LEU A 32 -2.37 13.05 -8.50
C LEU A 32 -1.59 12.45 -9.68
N CYS A 33 -2.06 11.33 -10.25
CA CYS A 33 -1.48 10.70 -11.43
C CYS A 33 -2.03 11.33 -12.73
N THR A 34 -1.42 10.94 -13.86
CA THR A 34 -1.89 11.39 -15.18
C THR A 34 -3.18 10.68 -15.59
N GLN A 35 -3.89 11.23 -16.59
CA GLN A 35 -5.10 10.62 -17.11
C GLN A 35 -4.80 9.30 -17.83
N GLU A 36 -3.62 9.20 -18.45
CA GLU A 36 -3.08 8.00 -19.07
C GLU A 36 -2.87 6.88 -18.04
N ASP A 37 -2.26 7.20 -16.89
CA ASP A 37 -2.06 6.25 -15.78
C ASP A 37 -3.40 5.73 -15.24
N ILE A 38 -4.38 6.63 -15.04
CA ILE A 38 -5.73 6.27 -14.59
C ILE A 38 -6.41 5.34 -15.60
N THR A 39 -6.27 5.64 -16.90
CA THR A 39 -6.87 4.85 -17.97
C THR A 39 -6.25 3.45 -18.00
N LEU A 40 -4.93 3.39 -17.94
CA LEU A 40 -4.19 2.12 -17.89
C LEU A 40 -4.58 1.29 -16.67
N ALA A 41 -4.68 1.92 -15.49
CA ALA A 41 -5.10 1.24 -14.27
C ALA A 41 -6.50 0.62 -14.39
N LYS A 42 -7.46 1.35 -14.97
CA LYS A 42 -8.83 0.84 -15.20
C LYS A 42 -8.87 -0.34 -16.17
N MET A 43 -7.92 -0.43 -17.12
CA MET A 43 -7.82 -1.55 -18.05
C MET A 43 -7.15 -2.78 -17.44
N LEU A 44 -6.28 -2.59 -16.44
CA LEU A 44 -5.43 -3.66 -15.90
C LEU A 44 -5.85 -4.17 -14.52
N VAL A 45 -6.64 -3.40 -13.76
CA VAL A 45 -7.06 -3.78 -12.42
C VAL A 45 -7.84 -5.10 -12.45
N ARG A 46 -7.57 -5.96 -11.47
CA ARG A 46 -8.22 -7.25 -11.31
C ARG A 46 -8.71 -7.39 -9.87
N PRO A 47 -9.73 -8.24 -9.61
CA PRO A 47 -10.15 -8.53 -8.25
C PRO A 47 -8.99 -9.13 -7.45
N VAL A 48 -8.84 -8.71 -6.19
CA VAL A 48 -7.77 -9.15 -5.30
C VAL A 48 -8.34 -9.84 -4.07
N ASN A 49 -7.72 -10.93 -3.64
CA ASN A 49 -8.03 -11.52 -2.33
C ASN A 49 -7.37 -10.67 -1.24
N ILE A 50 -8.13 -10.27 -0.22
CA ILE A 50 -7.64 -9.39 0.85
C ILE A 50 -7.13 -10.16 2.09
N PHE A 51 -7.31 -11.49 2.14
CA PHE A 51 -6.75 -12.41 3.14
C PHE A 51 -6.99 -12.04 4.61
N LEU A 52 -7.98 -11.20 4.91
CA LEU A 52 -8.18 -10.65 6.27
C LEU A 52 -8.35 -11.74 7.35
N TRP A 53 -8.90 -12.90 6.98
CA TRP A 53 -9.17 -14.02 7.88
C TRP A 53 -8.30 -15.23 7.60
N ASP A 54 -7.29 -15.10 6.74
CA ASP A 54 -6.33 -16.16 6.53
C ASP A 54 -5.58 -16.43 7.84
N GLU A 55 -5.35 -17.70 8.16
CA GLU A 55 -4.60 -18.08 9.37
C GLU A 55 -3.22 -17.41 9.35
N ALA A 56 -2.61 -17.27 8.17
CA ALA A 56 -1.31 -16.64 8.01
C ALA A 56 -1.31 -15.13 8.35
N MET A 57 -2.46 -14.46 8.23
CA MET A 57 -2.60 -13.03 8.53
C MET A 57 -3.03 -12.76 9.97
N THR A 58 -3.70 -13.72 10.61
CA THR A 58 -4.26 -13.57 11.97
C THR A 58 -3.34 -14.13 13.06
N LYS A 59 -2.44 -15.06 12.71
CA LYS A 59 -1.55 -15.72 13.66
C LYS A 59 -0.34 -14.84 13.99
N GLN A 60 -0.31 -14.36 15.23
CA GLN A 60 0.75 -13.48 15.75
C GLN A 60 2.16 -14.09 15.76
N THR A 61 2.30 -15.40 15.59
CA THR A 61 3.60 -16.09 15.68
C THR A 61 4.38 -16.15 14.36
N ILE A 62 3.80 -15.66 13.26
CA ILE A 62 4.43 -15.78 11.93
C ILE A 62 5.57 -14.78 11.76
N LEU A 63 5.38 -13.56 12.25
CA LEU A 63 6.43 -12.54 12.32
C LEU A 63 7.11 -12.61 13.68
N THR A 64 8.43 -12.70 13.69
CA THR A 64 9.24 -12.83 14.91
C THR A 64 10.38 -11.82 14.89
N GLU A 65 10.81 -11.35 16.06
CA GLU A 65 11.93 -10.41 16.18
C GLU A 65 13.25 -11.00 15.65
N GLU A 66 13.50 -12.29 15.89
CA GLU A 66 14.72 -12.98 15.45
C GLU A 66 14.85 -13.04 13.91
N LYS A 67 13.72 -13.08 13.18
CA LYS A 67 13.71 -13.20 11.71
C LYS A 67 13.23 -11.94 11.02
N TYR A 68 11.96 -11.58 11.20
CA TYR A 68 11.38 -10.41 10.56
C TYR A 68 11.95 -9.12 11.16
N GLY A 69 12.08 -9.06 12.50
CA GLY A 69 12.64 -7.90 13.19
C GLY A 69 14.14 -7.67 12.93
N SER A 70 14.88 -8.69 12.51
CA SER A 70 16.31 -8.57 12.18
C SER A 70 16.56 -7.83 10.86
N VAL A 71 15.54 -7.67 10.02
CA VAL A 71 15.65 -6.97 8.73
C VAL A 71 15.43 -5.47 8.94
N ARG A 72 16.33 -4.64 8.39
CA ARG A 72 16.18 -3.18 8.40
C ARG A 72 14.95 -2.78 7.58
N ARG A 73 14.17 -1.82 8.09
CA ARG A 73 12.91 -1.39 7.49
C ARG A 73 12.90 0.12 7.32
N GLU A 74 12.55 0.56 6.12
CA GLU A 74 12.30 1.96 5.76
C GLU A 74 10.85 2.03 5.26
N TYR A 75 10.09 3.00 5.75
CA TYR A 75 8.70 3.24 5.35
C TYR A 75 8.61 4.60 4.64
N ILE A 76 8.02 4.61 3.45
CA ILE A 76 7.81 5.84 2.67
C ILE A 76 6.35 6.29 2.82
N VAL A 77 6.13 7.36 3.57
CA VAL A 77 4.81 7.99 3.72
C VAL A 77 4.47 8.78 2.47
N CYS A 78 3.30 8.50 1.91
CA CYS A 78 2.75 9.26 0.78
C CYS A 78 1.89 10.41 1.31
N GLY A 79 2.43 11.63 1.30
CA GLY A 79 1.86 12.77 2.05
C GLY A 79 0.49 13.25 1.56
N ALA A 80 0.10 12.91 0.32
CA ALA A 80 -1.19 13.28 -0.27
C ALA A 80 -2.05 12.06 -0.65
N ASP A 81 -1.84 10.92 0.02
CA ASP A 81 -2.62 9.70 -0.18
C ASP A 81 -4.05 9.84 0.41
N ASN A 82 -5.06 9.79 -0.47
CA ASN A 82 -6.47 9.84 -0.11
C ASN A 82 -7.04 8.47 0.29
N SER A 83 -6.35 7.38 -0.01
CA SER A 83 -6.69 6.03 0.42
C SER A 83 -6.31 5.85 1.88
N TRP A 84 -5.04 6.11 2.20
CA TRP A 84 -4.43 5.91 3.53
C TRP A 84 -3.84 7.24 3.97
N SER A 85 -4.50 7.94 4.90
CA SER A 85 -4.04 9.27 5.31
C SER A 85 -2.61 9.23 5.83
N ALA A 86 -1.85 10.33 5.66
CA ALA A 86 -0.48 10.41 6.13
C ALA A 86 -0.38 10.14 7.65
N GLU A 87 -1.36 10.59 8.44
CA GLU A 87 -1.45 10.31 9.88
C GLU A 87 -1.62 8.82 10.16
N PHE A 88 -2.49 8.14 9.39
CA PHE A 88 -2.65 6.70 9.52
C PHE A 88 -1.34 5.98 9.21
N GLN A 89 -0.64 6.36 8.12
CA GLN A 89 0.66 5.80 7.76
C GLN A 89 1.71 6.00 8.86
N ARG A 90 1.83 7.21 9.42
CA ARG A 90 2.73 7.47 10.56
C ARG A 90 2.39 6.61 11.77
N SER A 91 1.11 6.45 12.07
CA SER A 91 0.67 5.61 13.20
C SER A 91 1.05 4.14 13.03
N MET A 92 1.17 3.64 11.79
CA MET A 92 1.67 2.28 11.53
C MET A 92 3.18 2.18 11.79
N VAL A 93 3.94 3.21 11.43
CA VAL A 93 5.39 3.27 11.69
C VAL A 93 5.66 3.30 13.19
N GLU A 94 4.92 4.10 13.96
CA GLU A 94 5.05 4.14 15.42
C GLU A 94 4.84 2.78 16.10
N LYS A 95 3.96 1.96 15.51
CA LYS A 95 3.67 0.58 15.97
C LYS A 95 4.69 -0.45 15.48
N SER A 96 5.67 -0.05 14.68
CA SER A 96 6.68 -0.92 14.09
C SER A 96 8.09 -0.50 14.55
N PRO A 97 8.57 -1.01 15.70
CA PRO A 97 9.87 -0.62 16.26
C PRO A 97 11.02 -0.82 15.28
N GLY A 98 11.94 0.16 15.23
CA GLY A 98 13.13 0.10 14.37
C GLY A 98 12.88 0.42 12.89
N THR A 99 11.65 0.79 12.50
CA THR A 99 11.36 1.28 11.16
C THR A 99 11.77 2.75 11.03
N GLU A 100 12.64 3.04 10.08
CA GLU A 100 12.93 4.40 9.65
C GLU A 100 11.85 4.93 8.72
N MET A 101 11.61 6.24 8.72
CA MET A 101 10.52 6.85 7.96
C MET A 101 11.02 8.03 7.14
N ARG A 102 10.54 8.11 5.90
CA ARG A 102 10.58 9.32 5.09
C ARG A 102 9.21 9.62 4.52
N GLU A 103 8.87 10.89 4.42
CA GLU A 103 7.68 11.33 3.70
C GLU A 103 8.03 11.94 2.36
N ILE A 104 7.16 11.71 1.37
CA ILE A 104 7.19 12.38 0.08
C ILE A 104 5.92 13.20 -0.07
N ASP A 105 6.06 14.52 0.03
CA ASP A 105 4.97 15.47 -0.08
C ASP A 105 4.36 15.45 -1.50
N GLY A 106 3.03 15.50 -1.57
CA GLY A 106 2.30 15.48 -2.83
C GLY A 106 2.38 14.16 -3.59
N ALA A 107 2.80 13.07 -2.95
CA ALA A 107 2.62 11.72 -3.49
C ALA A 107 1.22 11.20 -3.14
N ASP A 108 0.51 10.67 -4.14
CA ASP A 108 -0.71 9.90 -3.90
C ASP A 108 -0.36 8.45 -3.55
N HIS A 109 -1.37 7.57 -3.51
CA HIS A 109 -1.18 6.15 -3.20
C HIS A 109 -0.24 5.46 -4.21
N MET A 110 -0.25 5.93 -5.46
CA MET A 110 0.55 5.41 -6.55
C MET A 110 1.84 6.22 -6.68
N LEU A 111 2.61 6.30 -5.58
CA LEU A 111 3.87 7.04 -5.46
C LEU A 111 4.83 6.85 -6.65
N MET A 112 4.89 5.63 -7.18
CA MET A 112 5.75 5.29 -8.32
C MET A 112 5.32 5.95 -9.64
N LEU A 113 4.09 6.46 -9.73
CA LEU A 113 3.52 7.16 -10.88
C LEU A 113 3.39 8.67 -10.60
N SER A 114 2.92 9.06 -9.41
CA SER A 114 2.75 10.47 -9.07
C SER A 114 4.08 11.20 -8.81
N LYS A 115 5.08 10.52 -8.22
CA LYS A 115 6.39 11.09 -7.85
C LYS A 115 7.56 10.12 -8.15
N PRO A 116 7.70 9.61 -9.39
CA PRO A 116 8.70 8.59 -9.73
C PRO A 116 10.15 9.02 -9.44
N LYS A 117 10.49 10.29 -9.69
CA LYS A 117 11.85 10.81 -9.48
C LYS A 117 12.21 10.85 -8.00
N ASP A 118 11.29 11.31 -7.15
CA ASP A 118 11.51 11.38 -5.70
C ASP A 118 11.64 9.98 -5.10
N LEU A 119 10.80 9.03 -5.57
CA LEU A 119 10.92 7.62 -5.20
C LEU A 119 12.30 7.06 -5.58
N VAL A 120 12.73 7.21 -6.83
CA VAL A 120 14.03 6.69 -7.30
C VAL A 120 15.18 7.30 -6.51
N HIS A 121 15.21 8.62 -6.32
CA HIS A 121 16.25 9.26 -5.51
C HIS A 121 16.27 8.70 -4.08
N HIS A 122 15.11 8.48 -3.47
CA HIS A 122 15.07 7.93 -2.12
C HIS A 122 15.55 6.48 -2.07
N LEU A 123 15.12 5.62 -3.00
CA LEU A 123 15.58 4.23 -3.09
C LEU A 123 17.09 4.15 -3.30
N MET A 124 17.66 5.03 -4.15
CA MET A 124 19.12 5.11 -4.33
C MET A 124 19.84 5.54 -3.06
N ASN A 125 19.26 6.45 -2.28
CA ASN A 125 19.82 6.84 -0.98
C ASN A 125 19.79 5.69 0.02
N ILE A 126 18.69 4.90 0.06
CA ILE A 126 18.60 3.70 0.91
C ILE A 126 19.68 2.69 0.50
N ALA A 127 19.78 2.38 -0.79
CA ALA A 127 20.79 1.46 -1.32
C ALA A 127 22.21 1.92 -0.99
N THR A 128 22.50 3.22 -1.09
CA THR A 128 23.82 3.77 -0.76
C THR A 128 24.09 3.77 0.75
N LYS A 129 23.08 4.06 1.58
CA LYS A 129 23.21 4.12 3.04
C LYS A 129 23.52 2.74 3.65
N TYR A 130 23.03 1.67 3.03
CA TYR A 130 23.17 0.29 3.52
C TYR A 130 24.00 -0.62 2.59
N ALA A 131 24.77 -0.04 1.68
CA ALA A 131 25.71 -0.77 0.81
C ALA A 131 26.84 -1.45 1.61
#